data_AF-A0AAW2NJ63-F1
#
_entry.id   AF-A0AAW2NJ63-F1
#
_cell.length_a   1.000
_cell.length_b   1.000
_cell.length_c   1.000
_cell.angle_alpha   90.00
_cell.angle_beta   90.00
_cell.angle_gamma   90.00
#
_symmetry.space_group_name_H-M   'P 1'
#
loop_
_entity.id
_entity.type
_entity.pdbx_description
1 polymer ?
#
loop_
_entity_poly.entity_id
_entity_poly.type
_entity_poly.pdbx_seq_one_letter_code
_entity_poly.pdbx_strand_id
1 'polypeptide(L)'
;SMEVKGDDDWLDAEFKPYGPPEENLVSAFFGPDFTANKLYNHCPPEDVALGIMLARPCCMFVHDLSKQSAFTEEGYGSVKRFS
;
A
#
# COMPACT_ATOMS: atom_id res chain seq x y z
N SER A 1 -6.83 -3.17 20.72
CA SER A 1 -6.78 -4.43 19.94
C SER A 1 -7.03 -4.08 18.50
N MET A 2 -6.02 -4.13 17.63
CA MET A 2 -6.22 -3.96 16.19
C MET A 2 -6.78 -5.27 15.67
N GLU A 3 -8.07 -5.26 15.35
CA GLU A 3 -8.76 -6.36 14.70
C GLU A 3 -8.16 -6.52 13.29
N VAL A 4 -7.37 -7.58 13.08
CA VAL A 4 -6.95 -8.00 11.74
C VAL A 4 -8.19 -8.56 11.06
N LYS A 5 -8.89 -7.69 10.33
CA LYS A 5 -10.07 -8.05 9.54
C LYS A 5 -9.62 -9.00 8.42
N GLY A 6 -10.31 -10.14 8.34
CA GLY A 6 -9.91 -11.34 7.59
C GLY A 6 -9.71 -11.15 6.10
N ASP A 7 -9.26 -12.23 5.47
CA ASP A 7 -8.80 -12.37 4.08
C ASP A 7 -9.71 -11.71 3.01
N ASP A 8 -10.99 -11.47 3.33
CA ASP A 8 -11.97 -10.77 2.48
C ASP A 8 -11.64 -9.28 2.22
N ASP A 9 -10.83 -8.62 3.06
CA ASP A 9 -10.56 -7.17 2.90
C ASP A 9 -9.60 -6.87 1.74
N TRP A 10 -8.74 -7.84 1.40
CA TRP A 10 -7.73 -7.71 0.35
C TRP A 10 -8.19 -8.27 -1.01
N LEU A 11 -9.37 -8.90 -1.08
CA LEU A 11 -9.98 -9.41 -2.32
C LEU A 11 -8.97 -10.20 -3.18
N ASP A 12 -8.60 -9.66 -4.34
CA ASP A 12 -7.66 -10.23 -5.30
C ASP A 12 -6.26 -9.59 -5.24
N ALA A 13 -5.94 -8.87 -4.17
CA ALA A 13 -4.60 -8.35 -3.94
C ALA A 13 -3.63 -9.50 -3.61
N GLU A 14 -2.51 -9.53 -4.33
CA GLU A 14 -1.49 -10.56 -4.18
C GLU A 14 -0.24 -9.99 -3.50
N PHE A 15 0.27 -10.72 -2.51
CA PHE A 15 1.54 -10.43 -1.85
C PHE A 15 2.55 -11.53 -2.18
N LYS A 16 3.65 -11.17 -2.84
CA LYS A 16 4.67 -12.13 -3.27
C LYS A 16 6.05 -11.75 -2.72
N PRO A 17 6.78 -12.71 -2.13
CA PRO A 17 8.16 -12.47 -1.74
C PRO A 17 9.02 -12.20 -2.98
N TYR A 18 10.01 -11.32 -2.85
CA TYR A 18 11.00 -11.09 -3.88
C TYR A 18 12.39 -10.92 -3.27
N GLY A 19 13.44 -11.13 -4.07
CA GLY A 19 14.81 -11.01 -3.59
C GLY A 19 15.27 -12.17 -2.69
N PRO A 20 16.39 -11.99 -1.96
CA PRO A 20 16.95 -13.01 -1.08
C PRO A 20 16.01 -13.35 0.09
N PRO A 21 15.89 -14.63 0.48
CA PRO A 21 15.02 -15.04 1.60
C PRO A 21 15.35 -14.36 2.94
N GLU A 22 16.60 -13.93 3.12
CA GLU A 22 17.07 -13.26 4.34
C GLU A 22 16.46 -11.86 4.53
N GLU A 23 16.11 -11.18 3.44
CA GLU A 23 15.63 -9.79 3.46
C GLU A 23 14.11 -9.69 3.63
N ASN A 24 13.37 -10.80 3.52
CA ASN A 24 11.90 -10.86 3.71
C ASN A 24 11.14 -9.75 2.96
N LEU A 25 11.60 -9.38 1.76
CA LEU A 25 10.97 -8.33 0.97
C LEU A 25 9.68 -8.85 0.33
N VAL A 26 8.62 -8.07 0.42
CA VAL A 26 7.29 -8.42 -0.08
C VAL A 26 6.82 -7.37 -1.08
N SER A 27 6.52 -7.84 -2.29
CA SER A 27 5.84 -7.07 -3.32
C SER A 27 4.33 -7.24 -3.18
N ALA A 28 3.59 -6.18 -3.45
CA ALA A 28 2.14 -6.14 -3.45
C ALA A 28 1.64 -5.80 -4.85
N PHE A 29 0.68 -6.57 -5.34
CA PHE A 29 -0.03 -6.27 -6.58
C PHE A 29 -1.52 -6.19 -6.28
N PHE A 30 -2.14 -5.08 -6.62
CA PHE A 30 -3.56 -4.85 -6.40
C PHE A 30 -4.34 -5.27 -7.64
N GLY A 31 -5.17 -6.30 -7.50
CA GLY A 31 -5.98 -6.79 -8.60
C GLY A 31 -7.17 -5.88 -8.93
N PRO A 32 -7.88 -6.16 -10.03
CA PRO A 32 -9.07 -5.41 -10.45
C PRO A 32 -10.16 -5.27 -9.38
N ASP A 33 -10.46 -6.34 -8.64
CA ASP A 33 -11.56 -6.33 -7.66
C ASP A 33 -11.22 -5.47 -6.46
N PHE A 34 -9.98 -5.56 -5.96
CA PHE A 34 -9.46 -4.68 -4.93
C PHE A 34 -9.42 -3.23 -5.40
N THR A 35 -8.96 -2.99 -6.63
CA THR A 35 -8.89 -1.65 -7.20
C THR A 35 -10.27 -1.02 -7.30
N ALA A 36 -11.27 -1.75 -7.79
CA ALA A 36 -12.63 -1.24 -7.93
C ALA A 36 -13.38 -1.08 -6.59
N ASN A 37 -13.26 -2.05 -5.68
CA ASN A 37 -14.07 -2.07 -4.45
C ASN A 37 -13.42 -1.36 -3.26
N LYS A 38 -12.09 -1.21 -3.25
CA LYS A 38 -11.35 -0.64 -2.11
C LYS A 38 -10.64 0.67 -2.42
N LEU A 39 -10.06 0.81 -3.62
CA LEU A 39 -9.31 2.02 -3.98
C LEU A 39 -10.18 3.07 -4.70
N TYR A 40 -10.98 2.65 -5.67
CA TYR A 40 -11.75 3.51 -6.57
C TYR A 40 -13.28 3.33 -6.40
N ASN A 41 -13.74 2.90 -5.23
CA ASN A 41 -15.14 2.56 -4.96
C ASN A 41 -16.14 3.73 -5.11
N HIS A 42 -15.63 4.97 -5.10
CA HIS A 42 -16.41 6.19 -5.30
C HIS A 42 -15.99 6.96 -6.56
N CYS A 43 -15.16 6.37 -7.40
CA CYS A 43 -14.67 6.98 -8.64
C CYS A 43 -15.52 6.55 -9.84
N PRO A 44 -15.52 7.34 -10.92
CA PRO A 44 -16.14 6.94 -12.17
C PRO A 44 -15.43 5.71 -12.79
N PRO A 45 -16.13 4.91 -13.61
CA PRO A 45 -15.58 3.68 -14.17
C PRO A 45 -14.34 3.89 -15.05
N GLU A 46 -14.21 5.06 -15.67
CA GLU A 46 -13.04 5.43 -16.46
C GLU A 46 -11.76 5.48 -15.60
N ASP A 47 -11.86 5.98 -14.37
CA ASP A 47 -10.74 6.04 -13.43
C ASP A 47 -10.36 4.65 -12.92
N VAL A 48 -11.35 3.77 -12.71
CA VAL A 48 -11.12 2.37 -12.35
C VAL A 48 -10.35 1.66 -13.47
N ALA A 49 -10.80 1.81 -14.71
CA ALA A 49 -10.14 1.22 -15.88
C ALA A 49 -8.72 1.75 -16.05
N LEU A 50 -8.51 3.06 -15.87
CA LEU A 50 -7.18 3.67 -15.90
C LEU A 50 -6.27 3.13 -14.79
N GLY A 51 -6.78 3.03 -13.56
CA GLY A 51 -6.06 2.47 -12.42
C GLY A 51 -5.60 1.03 -12.67
N ILE A 52 -6.50 0.19 -13.22
CA ILE A 52 -6.18 -1.20 -13.59
C ILE A 52 -5.13 -1.26 -14.71
N MET A 53 -5.24 -0.42 -15.74
CA MET A 53 -4.28 -0.38 -16.85
C MET A 53 -2.87 0.05 -16.41
N LEU A 54 -2.78 0.90 -15.39
CA LEU A 54 -1.51 1.40 -14.85
C LEU A 54 -0.98 0.57 -13.67
N ALA A 55 -1.74 -0.41 -13.19
CA ALA A 55 -1.38 -1.21 -12.03
C ALA A 55 -0.08 -1.98 -12.30
N ARG A 56 0.87 -1.87 -11.36
CA ARG A 56 2.15 -2.58 -11.40
C ARG A 56 2.48 -3.06 -9.99
N PRO A 57 3.24 -4.16 -9.84
CA PRO A 57 3.71 -4.59 -8.54
C PRO A 57 4.46 -3.44 -7.86
N CYS A 58 4.10 -3.17 -6.61
CA CYS A 58 4.70 -2.15 -5.77
C CYS A 58 5.27 -2.81 -4.50
N CYS A 59 6.03 -2.06 -3.71
CA CYS A 59 6.54 -2.53 -2.41
C CYS A 59 5.99 -1.63 -1.32
N MET A 60 5.53 -2.23 -0.22
CA MET A 60 5.06 -1.47 0.95
C MET A 60 6.19 -1.16 1.95
N PHE A 61 7.43 -1.57 1.67
CA PHE A 61 8.62 -1.33 2.50
C PHE A 61 8.47 -1.73 3.98
N VAL A 62 7.56 -2.68 4.28
CA VAL A 62 7.21 -3.04 5.67
C VAL A 62 8.44 -3.51 6.46
N HIS A 63 9.28 -4.32 5.83
CA HIS A 63 10.52 -4.79 6.44
C HIS A 63 11.48 -3.64 6.78
N ASP A 64 11.70 -2.72 5.85
CA ASP A 64 12.65 -1.61 6.05
C ASP A 64 12.12 -0.60 7.07
N LEU A 65 10.82 -0.29 7.01
CA LEU A 65 10.15 0.60 7.95
C LEU A 65 10.10 0.03 9.37
N SER A 66 9.99 -1.30 9.53
CA SER A 66 10.00 -1.93 10.86
C SER A 66 11.32 -1.76 11.62
N LYS A 67 12.42 -1.50 10.90
CA LYS A 67 13.76 -1.28 11.47
C LYS A 67 14.06 0.20 11.70
N GLN A 68 13.26 1.10 11.15
CA GLN A 68 13.43 2.53 11.34
C GLN A 68 12.85 2.97 12.69
N SER A 69 13.50 3.96 13.31
CA SER A 69 12.96 4.61 14.50
C SER A 69 11.68 5.38 14.14
N ALA A 70 10.74 5.49 15.08
CA ALA A 70 9.59 6.36 14.93
C ALA A 70 10.03 7.80 14.60
N PHE A 71 9.23 8.51 13.81
CA PHE A 71 9.46 9.92 13.53
C PHE A 71 9.55 10.71 14.85
N THR A 72 10.56 11.57 14.96
CA THR A 72 10.69 12.46 16.12
C THR A 72 9.80 13.69 15.95
N GLU A 73 9.22 14.17 17.05
CA GLU A 73 8.36 15.36 17.06
C GLU A 73 9.14 16.63 16.63
N GLU A 74 10.45 16.65 16.88
CA GLU A 74 11.37 17.77 16.63
C GLU A 74 11.44 18.20 15.16
N GLY A 75 11.09 17.33 14.20
CA GLY A 75 11.10 17.62 12.77
C GLY A 75 9.72 17.67 12.11
N TYR A 76 8.67 17.21 12.79
CA TYR A 76 7.33 17.11 12.23
C TYR A 76 6.68 18.50 12.15
N GLY A 77 6.32 18.94 10.94
CA GLY A 77 5.76 20.29 10.73
C GLY A 77 6.78 21.43 10.69
N SER A 78 8.09 21.13 10.67
CA SER A 78 9.17 22.13 10.52
C SER A 78 9.14 22.86 9.17
N VAL A 79 8.40 22.31 8.19
CA VAL A 79 8.13 23.00 6.92
C VAL A 79 7.13 24.12 7.17
N LYS A 80 7.59 25.38 7.02
CA LYS A 80 6.70 26.54 7.01
C LYS A 80 5.61 26.33 5.95
N ARG A 81 4.35 26.29 6.38
CA ARG A 81 3.22 26.51 5.47
C ARG A 81 3.35 27.93 4.93
N PHE A 82 3.53 28.05 3.61
CA PHE A 82 3.28 29.31 2.93
C PHE A 82 1.77 29.57 3.00
N SER A 83 1.37 30.55 3.82
CA SER A 83 0.04 31.17 3.83
C SER A 83 0.01 32.35 2.88
#